data_AF-A0A248YLM0-F1
#
_entry.id   AF-A0A248YLM0-F1
#
_cell.length_a   1.000
_cell.length_b   1.000
_cell.length_c   1.000
_cell.angle_alpha   90.00
_cell.angle_beta   90.00
_cell.angle_gamma   90.00
#
_symmetry.space_group_name_H-M   'P 1'
#
loop_
_entity.id
_entity.type
_entity.pdbx_description
1 polymer ?
#
loop_
_entity_poly.entity_id
_entity_poly.type
_entity_poly.pdbx_seq_one_letter_code
_entity_poly.pdbx_strand_id
1 'polypeptide(L)'
;MTFYLRTSLKAGPFRFNLSSSGVGVSAGVPGFRIGTGPRGNYVRVAGRGATYFGGQPAAPDRPVVRPASPSHDAGVVMRELGSESVQHLVASQPSDLISQMQAAASRRALWPWATAAITILGLLTPPVGLLLLVLGGPAVWWLRQRDLARRSVVVFYQVEDAPAARYEHFTASSGFVSRVERVWQIEAEGMLSNPYQQKVNAGASRLVRRTVGRLDLAGPPVLVTNIAIPSLQTKERSVYFLPDRVLVRHGRRYADLSYAQVRAQVANQLFVESETPPSDARCVDTTWQYANKSGGPDRRFKNNRQLPVMMYGRLTLSSSHGLLMVWDFSRPDVAASLAEALNRMR
;
A
#
# COMPACT_ATOMS: atom_id res chain seq x y z
N MET A 1 -5.87 -22.24 -10.90
CA MET A 1 -5.85 -20.83 -10.47
C MET A 1 -5.42 -20.75 -9.02
N THR A 2 -4.15 -20.46 -8.81
CA THR A 2 -3.42 -20.56 -7.53
C THR A 2 -3.55 -19.30 -6.66
N PHE A 3 -4.12 -18.22 -7.20
CA PHE A 3 -4.24 -16.91 -6.53
C PHE A 3 -5.52 -16.73 -5.68
N TYR A 4 -6.47 -17.66 -5.75
CA TYR A 4 -7.62 -17.66 -4.86
C TYR A 4 -7.20 -18.19 -3.49
N LEU A 5 -7.25 -17.32 -2.48
CA LEU A 5 -6.81 -17.66 -1.12
C LEU A 5 -7.88 -18.43 -0.33
N ARG A 6 -9.16 -18.19 -0.65
CA ARG A 6 -10.29 -18.70 0.14
C ARG A 6 -11.62 -18.57 -0.58
N THR A 7 -12.49 -19.56 -0.39
CA THR A 7 -13.86 -19.60 -0.93
C THR A 7 -14.86 -18.80 -0.09
N SER A 8 -14.53 -18.48 1.17
CA SER A 8 -15.38 -17.71 2.08
C SER A 8 -14.62 -16.54 2.72
N LEU A 9 -15.31 -15.41 2.90
CA LEU A 9 -14.76 -14.19 3.52
C LEU A 9 -15.46 -13.88 4.83
N LYS A 10 -14.70 -13.38 5.81
CA LYS A 10 -15.23 -12.94 7.10
C LYS A 10 -14.98 -11.45 7.28
N ALA A 11 -16.03 -10.70 7.60
CA ALA A 11 -15.95 -9.29 7.98
C ALA A 11 -16.81 -9.06 9.23
N GLY A 12 -16.15 -9.00 10.39
CA GLY A 12 -16.82 -8.97 11.70
C GLY A 12 -17.61 -10.27 11.97
N PRO A 13 -18.89 -10.18 12.40
CA PRO A 13 -19.72 -11.35 12.69
C PRO A 13 -20.32 -12.01 11.42
N PHE A 14 -20.07 -11.41 10.24
CA PHE A 14 -20.65 -11.82 8.98
C PHE A 14 -19.67 -12.70 8.19
N ARG A 15 -20.16 -13.85 7.74
CA ARG A 15 -19.53 -14.72 6.76
C ARG A 15 -20.19 -14.49 5.41
N PHE A 16 -19.38 -14.28 4.40
CA PHE A 16 -19.81 -14.10 3.03
C PHE A 16 -19.34 -15.29 2.20
N ASN A 17 -20.24 -15.87 1.42
CA ASN A 17 -19.97 -16.98 0.52
C ASN A 17 -20.30 -16.57 -0.92
N LEU A 18 -19.51 -17.06 -1.87
CA LEU A 18 -19.82 -17.00 -3.30
C LEU A 18 -20.85 -18.08 -3.64
N SER A 19 -21.96 -17.70 -4.26
CA SER A 19 -22.83 -18.62 -5.01
C SER A 19 -22.79 -18.27 -6.49
N SER A 20 -23.24 -19.20 -7.35
CA SER A 20 -23.41 -18.99 -8.80
C SER A 20 -24.35 -17.83 -9.16
N SER A 21 -25.08 -17.28 -8.18
CA SER A 21 -26.05 -16.19 -8.35
C SER A 21 -25.66 -14.87 -7.65
N GLY A 22 -24.49 -14.79 -6.98
CA GLY A 22 -24.01 -13.57 -6.32
C GLY A 22 -23.33 -13.79 -4.96
N VAL A 23 -23.18 -12.71 -4.17
CA VAL A 23 -22.58 -12.73 -2.83
C VAL A 23 -23.67 -12.93 -1.77
N GLY A 24 -23.66 -14.08 -1.10
CA GLY A 24 -24.54 -14.36 0.03
C GLY A 24 -23.94 -13.89 1.36
N VAL A 25 -24.71 -13.17 2.18
CA VAL A 25 -24.31 -12.74 3.54
C VAL A 25 -24.98 -13.63 4.58
N SER A 26 -24.19 -14.20 5.48
CA SER A 26 -24.69 -14.95 6.65
C SER A 26 -24.08 -14.38 7.93
N ALA A 27 -24.91 -13.97 8.89
CA ALA A 27 -24.48 -13.63 10.24
C ALA A 27 -24.57 -14.90 11.11
N GLY A 28 -23.50 -15.28 11.81
CA GLY A 28 -23.45 -16.56 12.52
C GLY A 28 -23.16 -16.45 14.02
N VAL A 29 -24.21 -16.63 14.83
CA VAL A 29 -24.12 -17.29 16.16
C VAL A 29 -24.30 -18.80 15.90
N PRO A 30 -23.60 -19.73 16.60
CA PRO A 30 -23.83 -21.16 16.42
C PRO A 30 -25.33 -21.48 16.58
N GLY A 31 -25.96 -22.07 15.55
CA GLY A 31 -27.38 -22.47 15.57
C GLY A 31 -28.39 -21.46 14.99
N PHE A 32 -28.01 -20.25 14.60
CA PHE A 32 -28.95 -19.25 14.05
C PHE A 32 -28.43 -18.67 12.72
N ARG A 33 -29.18 -18.86 11.63
CA ARG A 33 -28.86 -18.36 10.29
C ARG A 33 -29.94 -17.38 9.84
N ILE A 34 -29.60 -16.09 9.73
CA ILE A 34 -30.42 -15.12 9.00
C ILE A 34 -29.65 -14.75 7.73
N GLY A 35 -30.15 -15.21 6.58
CA GLY A 35 -29.69 -14.75 5.27
C GLY A 35 -30.37 -13.43 4.95
N THR A 36 -29.59 -12.37 4.77
CA THR A 36 -30.09 -11.11 4.19
C THR A 36 -29.49 -10.96 2.80
N GLY A 37 -30.31 -10.51 1.86
CA GLY A 37 -29.96 -10.34 0.44
C GLY A 37 -28.75 -9.43 0.16
N PRO A 38 -28.47 -9.15 -1.11
CA PRO A 38 -27.14 -8.84 -1.63
C PRO A 38 -26.57 -7.57 -1.00
N ARG A 39 -25.61 -7.75 -0.07
CA ARG A 39 -24.81 -6.67 0.52
C ARG A 39 -23.33 -7.00 0.42
N GLY A 40 -22.84 -7.08 -0.82
CA GLY A 40 -21.42 -7.22 -1.13
C GLY A 40 -21.14 -6.74 -2.55
N ASN A 41 -20.03 -6.03 -2.74
CA ASN A 41 -19.61 -5.63 -4.07
C ASN A 41 -19.04 -6.86 -4.78
N TYR A 42 -19.58 -7.17 -5.95
CA TYR A 42 -19.13 -8.28 -6.77
C TYR A 42 -18.54 -7.74 -8.07
N VAL A 43 -17.30 -8.16 -8.36
CA VAL A 43 -16.55 -7.74 -9.54
C VAL A 43 -16.27 -8.96 -10.39
N ARG A 44 -16.91 -9.04 -11.55
CA ARG A 44 -16.58 -10.03 -12.57
C ARG A 44 -15.60 -9.41 -13.54
N VAL A 45 -14.46 -10.06 -13.73
CA VAL A 45 -13.44 -9.64 -14.70
C VAL A 45 -13.37 -10.70 -15.79
N ALA A 46 -13.87 -10.36 -16.99
CA ALA A 46 -13.93 -11.25 -18.14
C ALA A 46 -13.65 -10.46 -19.43
N GLY A 47 -12.91 -11.07 -20.37
CA GLY A 47 -12.56 -10.42 -21.63
C GLY A 47 -11.70 -9.14 -21.45
N ARG A 48 -12.24 -7.98 -21.89
CA ARG A 48 -11.56 -6.67 -21.87
C ARG A 48 -12.02 -5.71 -20.76
N GLY A 49 -12.89 -6.14 -19.84
CA GLY A 49 -13.44 -5.25 -18.83
C GLY A 49 -13.79 -5.91 -17.50
N ALA A 50 -14.07 -5.07 -16.51
CA ALA A 50 -14.59 -5.47 -15.21
C ALA A 50 -16.01 -4.94 -15.03
N THR A 51 -16.95 -5.82 -14.69
CA THR A 51 -18.35 -5.46 -14.42
C THR A 51 -18.61 -5.42 -12.92
N TYR A 52 -19.15 -4.30 -12.46
CA TYR A 52 -19.46 -4.02 -11.06
C TYR A 52 -20.95 -4.23 -10.81
N PHE A 53 -21.28 -5.15 -9.90
CA PHE A 53 -22.65 -5.37 -9.45
C PHE A 53 -22.74 -4.97 -7.97
N GLY A 54 -23.52 -3.93 -7.66
CA GLY A 54 -23.74 -3.49 -6.27
C GLY A 54 -23.72 -1.98 -5.96
N GLY A 55 -23.66 -1.09 -6.97
CA GLY A 55 -23.68 0.37 -6.76
C GLY A 55 -24.43 1.11 -7.86
N GLN A 56 -24.93 2.31 -7.56
CA GLN A 56 -25.57 3.20 -8.55
C GLN A 56 -24.57 3.67 -9.61
N PRO A 57 -25.02 3.94 -10.85
CA PRO A 57 -24.14 4.29 -11.97
C PRO A 57 -23.35 5.58 -11.68
N ALA A 58 -22.07 5.57 -12.06
CA ALA A 58 -21.18 6.71 -11.93
C ALA A 58 -21.64 7.88 -12.83
N ALA A 59 -21.58 9.11 -12.30
CA ALA A 59 -21.84 10.33 -13.05
C ALA A 59 -20.71 10.62 -14.06
N PRO A 60 -21.00 11.25 -15.22
CA PRO A 60 -20.03 11.47 -16.27
C PRO A 60 -18.99 12.55 -15.94
N ASP A 61 -17.82 12.43 -16.59
CA ASP A 61 -16.62 13.25 -16.46
C ASP A 61 -16.90 14.76 -16.47
N ARG A 62 -16.33 15.48 -15.50
CA ARG A 62 -16.18 16.94 -15.55
C ARG A 62 -14.69 17.30 -15.71
N PRO A 63 -14.34 18.19 -16.65
CA PRO A 63 -12.96 18.65 -16.79
C PRO A 63 -12.58 19.54 -15.61
N VAL A 64 -11.43 19.28 -14.99
CA VAL A 64 -10.88 20.09 -13.89
C VAL A 64 -9.70 20.92 -14.38
N VAL A 65 -9.77 22.21 -14.07
CA VAL A 65 -8.79 23.27 -14.34
C VAL A 65 -7.55 23.10 -13.46
N ARG A 66 -6.35 23.24 -14.06
CA ARG A 66 -5.05 23.29 -13.35
C ARG A 66 -4.89 24.63 -12.61
N PRO A 67 -4.56 24.64 -11.31
CA PRO A 67 -3.85 25.77 -10.71
C PRO A 67 -2.34 25.63 -10.95
N ALA A 68 -1.67 26.74 -11.25
CA ALA A 68 -0.22 26.81 -11.36
C ALA A 68 0.42 26.95 -9.97
N SER A 69 1.45 26.15 -9.68
CA SER A 69 2.23 26.25 -8.44
C SER A 69 3.33 27.31 -8.56
N PRO A 70 3.57 28.14 -7.53
CA PRO A 70 4.66 29.11 -7.54
C PRO A 70 6.00 28.44 -7.20
N SER A 71 7.06 28.92 -7.85
CA SER A 71 8.47 28.59 -7.60
C SER A 71 9.08 29.57 -6.59
N HIS A 72 9.72 29.10 -5.53
CA HIS A 72 10.67 29.88 -4.70
C HIS A 72 11.80 28.99 -4.14
N ASP A 73 12.90 29.65 -3.75
CA ASP A 73 14.30 29.31 -4.02
C ASP A 73 15.14 28.93 -2.77
N ALA A 74 16.34 28.41 -3.04
CA ALA A 74 17.59 28.39 -2.25
C ALA A 74 17.65 27.65 -0.89
N GLY A 75 17.92 26.34 -1.00
CA GLY A 75 18.48 25.43 0.01
C GLY A 75 18.79 24.09 -0.70
N VAL A 76 19.33 23.05 -0.05
CA VAL A 76 19.22 21.70 -0.65
C VAL A 76 17.74 21.35 -0.62
N VAL A 77 17.01 21.71 -1.68
CA VAL A 77 15.56 21.55 -1.79
C VAL A 77 15.30 20.06 -1.93
N MET A 78 14.99 19.41 -0.81
CA MET A 78 14.45 18.07 -0.81
C MET A 78 13.06 18.16 -1.44
N ARG A 79 12.95 17.73 -2.70
CA ARG A 79 11.68 17.72 -3.41
C ARG A 79 10.90 16.51 -2.95
N GLU A 80 9.74 16.73 -2.34
CA GLU A 80 8.85 15.63 -2.01
C GLU A 80 8.35 14.96 -3.29
N LEU A 81 8.65 13.67 -3.43
CA LEU A 81 8.18 12.86 -4.53
C LEU A 81 6.79 12.32 -4.17
N GLY A 82 5.81 12.61 -5.01
CA GLY A 82 4.50 11.95 -4.96
C GLY A 82 3.45 12.54 -4.02
N SER A 83 3.82 13.35 -3.02
CA SER A 83 2.91 13.83 -1.95
C SER A 83 1.68 14.59 -2.46
N GLU A 84 1.89 15.60 -3.29
CA GLU A 84 0.81 16.45 -3.85
C GLU A 84 0.02 15.67 -4.90
N SER A 85 0.76 14.94 -5.73
CA SER A 85 0.26 14.19 -6.87
C SER A 85 -0.74 13.09 -6.45
N VAL A 86 -0.44 12.35 -5.36
CA VAL A 86 -1.33 11.31 -4.81
C VAL A 86 -2.58 11.93 -4.17
N GLN A 87 -2.48 13.12 -3.57
CA GLN A 87 -3.65 13.80 -3.01
C GLN A 87 -4.61 14.29 -4.10
N HIS A 88 -4.08 14.80 -5.21
CA HIS A 88 -4.88 15.18 -6.38
C HIS A 88 -5.54 13.98 -7.03
N LEU A 89 -4.85 12.84 -7.11
CA LEU A 89 -5.42 11.59 -7.62
C LEU A 89 -6.59 11.08 -6.79
N VAL A 90 -6.45 11.04 -5.46
CA VAL A 90 -7.54 10.69 -4.53
C VAL A 90 -8.76 11.58 -4.75
N ALA A 91 -8.54 12.87 -5.05
CA ALA A 91 -9.64 13.82 -5.22
C ALA A 91 -10.35 13.69 -6.59
N SER A 92 -9.75 13.01 -7.57
CA SER A 92 -10.13 13.18 -8.97
C SER A 92 -11.29 12.32 -9.48
N GLN A 93 -11.50 11.08 -9.02
CA GLN A 93 -12.63 10.23 -9.47
C GLN A 93 -13.01 9.14 -8.43
N PRO A 94 -13.82 9.43 -7.39
CA PRO A 94 -14.20 8.40 -6.44
C PRO A 94 -15.26 7.46 -7.05
N SER A 95 -14.84 6.27 -7.47
CA SER A 95 -15.79 5.17 -7.70
C SER A 95 -16.51 4.80 -6.39
N ASP A 96 -17.72 4.23 -6.45
CA ASP A 96 -18.52 3.91 -5.26
C ASP A 96 -17.73 3.02 -4.27
N LEU A 97 -16.94 2.06 -4.78
CA LEU A 97 -16.01 1.26 -4.00
C LEU A 97 -15.00 2.10 -3.21
N ILE A 98 -14.39 3.12 -3.84
CA ILE A 98 -13.44 4.03 -3.20
C ILE A 98 -14.13 4.86 -2.13
N SER A 99 -15.34 5.33 -2.41
CA SER A 99 -16.15 6.09 -1.44
C SER A 99 -16.42 5.25 -0.19
N GLN A 100 -16.76 3.97 -0.35
CA GLN A 100 -17.00 3.03 0.73
C GLN A 100 -15.71 2.71 1.50
N MET A 101 -14.59 2.52 0.80
CA MET A 101 -13.29 2.29 1.42
C MET A 101 -12.81 3.50 2.23
N GLN A 102 -12.99 4.71 1.68
CA GLN A 102 -12.65 5.95 2.38
C GLN A 102 -13.54 6.18 3.60
N ALA A 103 -14.84 5.91 3.49
CA ALA A 103 -15.78 5.97 4.61
C ALA A 103 -15.41 4.94 5.69
N ALA A 104 -15.06 3.71 5.31
CA ALA A 104 -14.64 2.67 6.25
C ALA A 104 -13.29 3.00 6.91
N ALA A 105 -12.36 3.62 6.18
CA ALA A 105 -11.05 4.03 6.71
C ALA A 105 -11.09 5.23 7.66
N SER A 106 -12.07 6.13 7.50
CA SER A 106 -12.22 7.32 8.35
C SER A 106 -12.91 7.02 9.70
N ARG A 107 -13.59 5.88 9.83
CA ARG A 107 -14.24 5.47 11.09
C ARG A 107 -13.22 5.17 12.17
N ARG A 108 -13.43 5.78 13.34
CA ARG A 108 -12.63 5.53 14.55
C ARG A 108 -13.14 4.26 15.24
N ALA A 109 -12.22 3.44 15.77
CA ALA A 109 -12.59 2.35 16.66
C ALA A 109 -12.99 2.92 18.02
N LEU A 110 -14.25 2.74 18.40
CA LEU A 110 -14.78 3.19 19.68
C LEU A 110 -14.69 2.09 20.74
N TRP A 111 -14.60 0.83 20.33
CA TRP A 111 -14.49 -0.30 21.26
C TRP A 111 -13.33 -0.20 22.27
N PRO A 112 -12.11 0.31 21.96
CA PRO A 112 -11.03 0.40 22.95
C PRO A 112 -11.34 1.41 24.06
N TRP A 113 -12.04 2.50 23.71
CA TRP A 113 -12.46 3.53 24.66
C TRP A 113 -13.59 3.02 25.54
N ALA A 114 -14.55 2.28 24.95
CA ALA A 114 -15.61 1.63 25.70
C ALA A 114 -15.07 0.56 26.66
N THR A 115 -14.08 -0.25 26.24
CA THR A 115 -13.41 -1.19 27.15
C THR A 115 -12.74 -0.46 28.30
N ALA A 116 -11.96 0.59 28.01
CA ALA A 116 -11.25 1.34 29.04
C ALA A 116 -12.22 1.95 30.06
N ALA A 117 -13.29 2.60 29.57
CA ALA A 117 -14.31 3.21 30.42
C ALA A 117 -15.02 2.17 31.32
N ILE A 118 -15.42 1.03 30.76
CA ILE A 118 -16.08 -0.05 31.51
C ILE A 118 -15.13 -0.67 32.54
N THR A 119 -13.85 -0.87 32.18
CA THR A 119 -12.86 -1.39 33.13
C THR A 119 -12.59 -0.41 34.27
N ILE A 120 -12.43 0.88 33.98
CA ILE A 120 -12.20 1.90 35.01
C ILE A 120 -13.42 2.00 35.94
N LEU A 121 -14.62 2.12 35.39
CA LEU A 121 -15.86 2.24 36.18
C LEU A 121 -16.11 0.99 37.04
N GLY A 122 -15.79 -0.20 36.50
CA GLY A 122 -15.88 -1.47 37.23
C GLY A 122 -14.91 -1.57 38.41
N LEU A 123 -13.69 -1.02 38.29
CA LEU A 123 -12.74 -0.98 39.40
C LEU A 123 -13.11 0.06 40.48
N LEU A 124 -13.75 1.18 40.11
CA LEU A 124 -14.09 2.25 41.06
C LEU A 124 -15.32 1.96 41.94
N THR A 125 -16.16 0.98 41.59
CA THR A 125 -17.48 0.79 42.22
C THR A 125 -17.73 -0.59 42.86
N PRO A 126 -16.83 -1.16 43.69
CA PRO A 126 -17.12 -2.42 44.38
C PRO A 126 -18.28 -2.25 45.40
N PRO A 127 -19.24 -3.22 45.50
CA PRO A 127 -19.31 -4.51 44.80
C PRO A 127 -20.05 -4.48 43.45
N VAL A 128 -20.74 -3.38 43.10
CA VAL A 128 -21.56 -3.25 41.88
C VAL A 128 -20.72 -3.35 40.60
N GLY A 129 -19.43 -2.98 40.67
CA GLY A 129 -18.49 -3.01 39.55
C GLY A 129 -18.32 -4.38 38.90
N LEU A 130 -18.48 -5.47 39.66
CA LEU A 130 -18.47 -6.84 39.11
C LEU A 130 -19.64 -7.08 38.14
N LEU A 131 -20.84 -6.58 38.48
CA LEU A 131 -22.01 -6.67 37.60
C LEU A 131 -21.80 -5.85 36.32
N LEU A 132 -21.18 -4.66 36.43
CA LEU A 132 -20.87 -3.82 35.28
C LEU A 132 -19.86 -4.48 34.32
N LEU A 133 -18.88 -5.21 34.83
CA LEU A 133 -17.92 -5.94 33.98
C LEU A 133 -18.59 -7.13 33.27
N VAL A 134 -19.41 -7.90 33.99
CA VAL A 134 -20.12 -9.06 33.43
C VAL A 134 -21.14 -8.65 32.36
N LEU A 135 -21.92 -7.59 32.60
CA LEU A 135 -22.90 -7.08 31.64
C LEU A 135 -22.24 -6.24 30.53
N GLY A 136 -21.16 -5.53 30.84
CA GLY A 136 -20.42 -4.70 29.89
C GLY A 136 -19.61 -5.51 28.88
N GLY A 137 -19.13 -6.70 29.24
CA GLY A 137 -18.36 -7.58 28.35
C GLY A 137 -19.06 -7.90 27.01
N PRO A 138 -20.32 -8.40 27.03
CA PRO A 138 -21.10 -8.61 25.81
C PRO A 138 -21.34 -7.32 25.00
N ALA A 139 -21.59 -6.19 25.66
CA ALA A 139 -21.80 -4.90 24.99
C ALA A 139 -20.52 -4.41 24.28
N VAL A 140 -19.36 -4.55 24.93
CA VAL A 140 -18.04 -4.30 24.34
C VAL A 140 -17.80 -5.22 23.15
N TRP A 141 -18.09 -6.51 23.30
CA TRP A 141 -17.89 -7.48 22.24
C TRP A 141 -18.77 -7.15 21.03
N TRP A 142 -20.03 -6.80 21.25
CA TRP A 142 -20.94 -6.32 20.21
C TRP A 142 -20.42 -5.04 19.52
N LEU A 143 -19.94 -4.06 20.30
CA LEU A 143 -19.37 -2.83 19.77
C LEU A 143 -18.11 -3.10 18.93
N ARG A 144 -17.24 -4.01 19.37
CA ARG A 144 -16.07 -4.47 18.60
C ARG A 144 -16.50 -5.11 17.28
N GLN A 145 -17.49 -5.99 17.28
CA GLN A 145 -18.00 -6.63 16.05
C GLN A 145 -18.60 -5.60 15.08
N ARG A 146 -19.38 -4.65 15.60
CA ARG A 146 -19.95 -3.54 14.82
C ARG A 146 -18.86 -2.66 14.21
N ASP A 147 -17.81 -2.33 14.97
CA ASP A 147 -16.69 -1.52 14.50
C ASP A 147 -15.91 -2.25 13.39
N LEU A 148 -15.67 -3.55 13.55
CA LEU A 148 -15.01 -4.38 12.54
C LEU A 148 -15.82 -4.45 11.24
N ALA A 149 -17.14 -4.67 11.35
CA ALA A 149 -18.03 -4.72 10.19
C ALA A 149 -18.11 -3.37 9.45
N ARG A 150 -18.17 -2.24 10.19
CA ARG A 150 -18.25 -0.90 9.58
C ARG A 150 -16.94 -0.43 8.94
N ARG A 151 -15.81 -1.05 9.31
CA ARG A 151 -14.46 -0.72 8.82
C ARG A 151 -13.96 -1.69 7.75
N SER A 152 -14.79 -2.64 7.32
CA SER A 152 -14.46 -3.59 6.27
C SER A 152 -15.40 -3.43 5.07
N VAL A 153 -14.81 -3.42 3.88
CA VAL A 153 -15.49 -3.46 2.59
C VAL A 153 -15.16 -4.81 1.98
N VAL A 154 -16.19 -5.63 1.77
CA VAL A 154 -16.03 -6.98 1.22
C VAL A 154 -16.20 -6.90 -0.29
N VAL A 155 -15.20 -7.39 -1.03
CA VAL A 155 -15.25 -7.48 -2.48
C VAL A 155 -14.91 -8.91 -2.90
N PHE A 156 -15.80 -9.49 -3.69
CA PHE A 156 -15.55 -10.78 -4.33
C PHE A 156 -15.13 -10.59 -5.77
N TYR A 157 -13.95 -11.11 -6.08
CA TYR A 157 -13.42 -11.16 -7.43
C TYR A 157 -13.71 -12.52 -8.04
N GLN A 158 -14.31 -12.50 -9.23
CA GLN A 158 -14.39 -13.64 -10.13
C GLN A 158 -13.67 -13.25 -11.42
N VAL A 159 -12.42 -13.71 -11.53
CA VAL A 159 -11.57 -13.47 -12.69
C VAL A 159 -11.60 -14.73 -13.55
N GLU A 160 -12.04 -14.59 -14.79
CA GLU A 160 -12.19 -15.70 -15.75
C GLU A 160 -11.23 -15.52 -16.94
N ASP A 161 -10.98 -16.61 -17.66
CA ASP A 161 -10.29 -16.63 -18.96
C ASP A 161 -8.90 -15.95 -19.00
N ALA A 162 -8.65 -15.11 -20.01
CA ALA A 162 -7.36 -14.45 -20.26
C ALA A 162 -6.93 -13.47 -19.14
N PRO A 163 -7.81 -12.64 -18.54
CA PRO A 163 -7.48 -11.88 -17.34
C PRO A 163 -6.95 -12.74 -16.18
N ALA A 164 -7.50 -13.94 -15.99
CA ALA A 164 -7.08 -14.81 -14.91
C ALA A 164 -5.67 -15.34 -15.13
N ALA A 165 -5.30 -15.72 -16.35
CA ALA A 165 -3.94 -16.15 -16.68
C ALA A 165 -2.91 -15.03 -16.48
N ARG A 166 -3.23 -13.79 -16.88
CA ARG A 166 -2.36 -12.62 -16.65
C ARG A 166 -2.14 -12.35 -15.16
N TYR A 167 -3.23 -12.38 -14.39
CA TYR A 167 -3.16 -12.17 -12.94
C TYR A 167 -2.49 -13.33 -12.21
N GLU A 168 -2.70 -14.57 -12.66
CA GLU A 168 -1.99 -15.74 -12.15
C GLU A 168 -0.49 -15.62 -12.41
N HIS A 169 -0.05 -15.15 -13.59
CA HIS A 169 1.36 -14.90 -13.82
C HIS A 169 1.91 -13.76 -12.94
N PHE A 170 1.13 -12.70 -12.69
CA PHE A 170 1.52 -11.58 -11.82
C PHE A 170 1.62 -11.98 -10.34
N THR A 171 0.76 -12.88 -9.90
CA THR A 171 0.79 -13.45 -8.55
C THR A 171 1.77 -14.63 -8.45
N ALA A 172 2.04 -15.37 -9.51
CA ALA A 172 3.07 -16.42 -9.51
C ALA A 172 4.47 -15.82 -9.51
N SER A 173 4.69 -14.74 -10.26
CA SER A 173 5.92 -13.96 -10.17
C SER A 173 6.12 -13.44 -8.76
N SER A 174 5.07 -13.23 -7.97
CA SER A 174 5.14 -12.81 -6.57
C SER A 174 5.86 -13.74 -5.59
N GLY A 175 6.39 -14.88 -6.07
CA GLY A 175 7.57 -15.49 -5.47
C GLY A 175 8.71 -14.48 -5.20
N PHE A 176 8.74 -13.33 -5.90
CA PHE A 176 9.60 -12.19 -5.59
C PHE A 176 9.47 -11.62 -4.17
N VAL A 177 8.31 -11.77 -3.50
CA VAL A 177 8.11 -11.34 -2.11
C VAL A 177 9.13 -12.01 -1.19
N SER A 178 9.37 -13.30 -1.41
CA SER A 178 10.36 -14.09 -0.65
C SER A 178 11.80 -13.86 -1.08
N ARG A 179 12.01 -13.26 -2.26
CA ARG A 179 13.35 -13.10 -2.85
C ARG A 179 14.03 -11.80 -2.47
N VAL A 180 13.28 -10.82 -1.96
CA VAL A 180 13.76 -9.50 -1.59
C VAL A 180 13.79 -9.33 -0.07
N GLU A 181 14.94 -9.01 0.49
CA GLU A 181 15.08 -8.76 1.93
C GLU A 181 14.51 -7.39 2.32
N ARG A 182 14.77 -6.36 1.50
CA ARG A 182 14.37 -4.99 1.79
C ARG A 182 13.83 -4.24 0.58
N VAL A 183 12.78 -3.48 0.86
CA VAL A 183 12.13 -2.57 -0.08
C VAL A 183 12.03 -1.22 0.61
N TRP A 184 12.30 -0.16 -0.11
CA TRP A 184 12.20 1.20 0.39
C TRP A 184 11.32 2.04 -0.52
N GLN A 185 10.54 2.92 0.09
CA GLN A 185 9.89 3.99 -0.63
C GLN A 185 10.73 5.25 -0.55
N ILE A 186 10.97 5.88 -1.69
CA ILE A 186 11.68 7.15 -1.78
C ILE A 186 10.66 8.27 -1.66
N GLU A 187 10.74 9.03 -0.56
CA GLU A 187 9.78 10.10 -0.25
C GLU A 187 10.24 11.46 -0.75
N ALA A 188 11.55 11.71 -0.70
CA ALA A 188 12.12 12.95 -1.17
C ALA A 188 13.55 12.73 -1.69
N GLU A 189 13.92 13.52 -2.69
CA GLU A 189 15.25 13.50 -3.29
C GLU A 189 15.76 14.95 -3.41
N GLY A 190 17.04 15.16 -3.11
CA GLY A 190 17.72 16.45 -3.25
C GLY A 190 19.08 16.28 -3.93
N MET A 191 19.39 17.12 -4.92
CA MET A 191 20.70 17.09 -5.58
C MET A 191 21.74 17.80 -4.72
N LEU A 192 22.91 17.18 -4.58
CA LEU A 192 24.06 17.76 -3.88
C LEU A 192 24.95 18.44 -4.91
N SER A 193 24.79 19.75 -5.08
CA SER A 193 25.53 20.55 -6.06
C SER A 193 26.87 21.06 -5.55
N ASN A 194 27.03 21.24 -4.22
CA ASN A 194 28.24 21.79 -3.62
C ASN A 194 29.29 20.69 -3.35
N PRO A 195 30.57 20.87 -3.74
CA PRO A 195 31.66 19.93 -3.43
C PRO A 195 31.82 19.62 -1.93
N TYR A 196 31.55 20.58 -1.04
CA TYR A 196 31.57 20.33 0.40
C TYR A 196 30.45 19.37 0.83
N GLN A 197 29.25 19.52 0.25
CA GLN A 197 28.12 18.64 0.54
C GLN A 197 28.35 17.23 0.03
N GLN A 198 28.92 17.06 -1.16
CA GLN A 198 29.30 15.74 -1.68
C GLN A 198 30.35 15.08 -0.77
N LYS A 199 31.36 15.85 -0.32
CA LYS A 199 32.41 15.37 0.57
C LYS A 199 31.88 14.80 1.90
N VAL A 200 30.92 15.48 2.54
CA VAL A 200 30.35 15.03 3.82
C VAL A 200 29.29 13.92 3.65
N ASN A 201 28.85 13.66 2.43
CA ASN A 201 27.89 12.61 2.08
C ASN A 201 28.55 11.52 1.22
N ALA A 202 29.78 11.12 1.56
CA ALA A 202 30.50 10.01 0.94
C ALA A 202 30.66 10.08 -0.60
N GLY A 203 30.71 11.29 -1.16
CA GLY A 203 30.79 11.53 -2.61
C GLY A 203 29.47 11.35 -3.36
N ALA A 204 28.35 11.18 -2.65
CA ALA A 204 27.04 11.00 -3.28
C ALA A 204 26.62 12.25 -4.08
N SER A 205 26.02 12.03 -5.25
CA SER A 205 25.46 13.10 -6.09
C SER A 205 24.07 13.55 -5.63
N ARG A 206 23.37 12.71 -4.86
CA ARG A 206 22.00 12.94 -4.41
C ARG A 206 21.79 12.43 -2.99
N LEU A 207 21.01 13.19 -2.23
CA LEU A 207 20.52 12.80 -0.91
C LEU A 207 19.08 12.34 -1.05
N VAL A 208 18.75 11.22 -0.40
CA VAL A 208 17.43 10.59 -0.51
C VAL A 208 16.86 10.38 0.89
N ARG A 209 15.60 10.79 1.08
CA ARG A 209 14.79 10.37 2.22
C ARG A 209 13.99 9.15 1.83
N ARG A 210 14.23 8.03 2.52
CA ARG A 210 13.57 6.75 2.27
C ARG A 210 12.92 6.20 3.52
N THR A 211 11.80 5.52 3.36
CA THR A 211 11.10 4.80 4.43
C THR A 211 11.05 3.32 4.08
N VAL A 212 11.29 2.47 5.08
CA VAL A 212 11.21 1.01 4.90
C VAL A 212 9.79 0.63 4.52
N GLY A 213 9.67 -0.05 3.39
CA GLY A 213 8.43 -0.61 2.88
C GLY A 213 8.39 -2.13 3.00
N ARG A 214 7.26 -2.69 2.59
CA ARG A 214 7.01 -4.12 2.53
C ARG A 214 6.38 -4.46 1.19
N LEU A 215 6.85 -5.55 0.63
CA LEU A 215 6.21 -6.22 -0.50
C LEU A 215 5.40 -7.38 0.10
N ASP A 216 4.11 -7.43 -0.17
CA ASP A 216 3.20 -8.42 0.42
C ASP A 216 2.10 -8.82 -0.59
N LEU A 217 1.40 -9.92 -0.32
CA LEU A 217 0.27 -10.43 -1.09
C LEU A 217 -1.10 -10.10 -0.45
N ALA A 218 -1.11 -9.11 0.44
CA ALA A 218 -2.29 -8.67 1.15
C ALA A 218 -2.90 -7.40 0.52
N GLY A 219 -4.23 -7.37 0.46
CA GLY A 219 -4.98 -6.17 0.10
C GLY A 219 -4.94 -5.08 1.19
N PRO A 220 -5.53 -3.91 0.92
CA PRO A 220 -5.71 -2.86 1.92
C PRO A 220 -6.37 -3.39 3.20
N PRO A 221 -6.05 -2.84 4.38
CA PRO A 221 -6.60 -3.34 5.66
C PRO A 221 -8.13 -3.23 5.77
N VAL A 222 -8.73 -2.34 4.97
CA VAL A 222 -10.17 -2.11 4.90
C VAL A 222 -10.83 -3.07 3.89
N LEU A 223 -10.06 -3.64 2.96
CA LEU A 223 -10.57 -4.46 1.87
C LEU A 223 -10.47 -5.95 2.22
N VAL A 224 -11.60 -6.64 2.24
CA VAL A 224 -11.65 -8.09 2.46
C VAL A 224 -11.94 -8.77 1.12
N THR A 225 -10.97 -9.51 0.60
CA THR A 225 -11.04 -10.19 -0.70
C THR A 225 -10.67 -11.67 -0.62
N ASN A 226 -11.10 -12.40 -1.65
CA ASN A 226 -10.85 -13.83 -1.88
C ASN A 226 -9.56 -14.11 -2.67
N ILE A 227 -8.95 -13.08 -3.25
CA ILE A 227 -7.74 -13.16 -4.06
C ILE A 227 -6.52 -12.61 -3.32
N ALA A 228 -5.34 -13.16 -3.62
CA ALA A 228 -4.05 -12.59 -3.23
C ALA A 228 -3.78 -11.32 -4.05
N ILE A 229 -3.37 -10.23 -3.38
CA ILE A 229 -3.17 -8.92 -4.02
C ILE A 229 -1.72 -8.51 -3.81
N PRO A 230 -0.86 -8.55 -4.85
CA PRO A 230 0.47 -7.99 -4.77
C PRO A 230 0.40 -6.51 -4.37
N SER A 231 1.22 -6.14 -3.40
CA SER A 231 1.12 -4.83 -2.75
C SER A 231 2.49 -4.30 -2.33
N LEU A 232 2.69 -3.00 -2.52
CA LEU A 232 3.83 -2.25 -2.02
C LEU A 232 3.34 -1.33 -0.91
N GLN A 233 3.72 -1.61 0.33
CA GLN A 233 3.14 -0.95 1.50
C GLN A 233 4.20 -0.23 2.33
N THR A 234 3.97 1.05 2.62
CA THR A 234 4.55 1.75 3.76
C THR A 234 3.45 2.17 4.74
N LYS A 235 3.86 2.77 5.87
CA LYS A 235 2.93 3.29 6.89
C LYS A 235 1.95 4.29 6.29
N GLU A 236 2.44 5.21 5.47
CA GLU A 236 1.66 6.31 4.94
C GLU A 236 1.15 6.07 3.52
N ARG A 237 1.97 5.46 2.64
CA ARG A 237 1.65 5.31 1.23
C ARG A 237 1.66 3.85 0.84
N SER A 238 0.67 3.41 0.08
CA SER A 238 0.62 2.01 -0.34
C SER A 238 0.00 1.88 -1.71
N VAL A 239 0.43 0.88 -2.46
CA VAL A 239 -0.08 0.55 -3.78
C VAL A 239 -0.53 -0.89 -3.76
N TYR A 240 -1.72 -1.16 -4.26
CA TYR A 240 -2.30 -2.49 -4.34
C TYR A 240 -2.71 -2.76 -5.77
N PHE A 241 -2.34 -3.93 -6.28
CA PHE A 241 -2.50 -4.29 -7.68
C PHE A 241 -3.61 -5.36 -7.82
N LEU A 242 -4.83 -4.91 -8.12
CA LEU A 242 -5.99 -5.78 -8.29
C LEU A 242 -6.10 -6.24 -9.75
N PRO A 243 -6.91 -7.26 -10.06
CA PRO A 243 -6.97 -7.78 -11.43
C PRO A 243 -7.40 -6.76 -12.50
N ASP A 244 -8.14 -5.73 -12.12
CA ASP A 244 -8.73 -4.75 -13.05
C ASP A 244 -8.19 -3.31 -12.87
N ARG A 245 -7.61 -2.98 -11.71
CA ARG A 245 -7.16 -1.62 -11.38
C ARG A 245 -6.02 -1.60 -10.37
N VAL A 246 -5.33 -0.47 -10.30
CA VAL A 246 -4.33 -0.16 -9.28
C VAL A 246 -4.96 0.75 -8.23
N LEU A 247 -4.94 0.34 -6.96
CA LEU A 247 -5.35 1.17 -5.83
C LEU A 247 -4.14 1.85 -5.21
N VAL A 248 -4.25 3.15 -4.98
CA VAL A 248 -3.25 3.94 -4.28
C VAL A 248 -3.85 4.46 -2.99
N ARG A 249 -3.14 4.25 -1.88
CA ARG A 249 -3.53 4.70 -0.53
C ARG A 249 -2.56 5.75 -0.04
N HIS A 250 -3.09 6.83 0.53
CA HIS A 250 -2.34 7.81 1.31
C HIS A 250 -3.03 8.06 2.66
N GLY A 251 -2.49 7.48 3.73
CA GLY A 251 -3.11 7.47 5.05
C GLY A 251 -4.48 6.75 5.03
N ARG A 252 -5.55 7.55 5.13
CA ARG A 252 -6.95 7.09 5.11
C ARG A 252 -7.66 7.31 3.77
N ARG A 253 -6.97 7.92 2.81
CA ARG A 253 -7.49 8.27 1.50
C ARG A 253 -7.11 7.21 0.48
N TYR A 254 -8.02 6.94 -0.47
CA TYR A 254 -7.84 5.94 -1.52
C TYR A 254 -8.14 6.55 -2.89
N ALA A 255 -7.41 6.11 -3.91
CA ALA A 255 -7.64 6.42 -5.31
C ALA A 255 -7.54 5.13 -6.13
N ASP A 256 -8.30 5.04 -7.22
CA ASP A 256 -8.12 4.02 -8.23
C ASP A 256 -7.57 4.58 -9.54
N LEU A 257 -6.80 3.73 -10.23
CA LEU A 257 -6.21 4.02 -11.52
C LEU A 257 -6.34 2.80 -12.42
N SER A 258 -6.62 3.03 -13.70
CA SER A 258 -6.54 1.97 -14.72
C SER A 258 -5.08 1.61 -14.98
N TYR A 259 -4.80 0.32 -15.26
CA TYR A 259 -3.46 -0.14 -15.64
C TYR A 259 -2.91 0.62 -16.86
N ALA A 260 -3.78 0.97 -17.82
CA ALA A 260 -3.41 1.75 -19.01
C ALA A 260 -2.77 3.11 -18.66
N GLN A 261 -3.16 3.71 -17.53
CA GLN A 261 -2.67 5.01 -17.09
C GLN A 261 -1.37 4.91 -16.27
N VAL A 262 -1.03 3.74 -15.72
CA VAL A 262 0.12 3.55 -14.81
C VAL A 262 1.34 3.05 -15.59
N ARG A 263 2.36 3.89 -15.75
CA ARG A 263 3.65 3.58 -16.36
C ARG A 263 4.63 3.08 -15.29
N ALA A 264 5.15 1.87 -15.47
CA ALA A 264 6.21 1.30 -14.64
C ALA A 264 7.54 1.36 -15.39
N GLN A 265 8.53 2.04 -14.82
CA GLN A 265 9.89 2.13 -15.34
C GLN A 265 10.87 1.59 -14.31
N VAL A 266 11.90 0.88 -14.78
CA VAL A 266 12.95 0.33 -13.92
C VAL A 266 14.30 0.88 -14.34
N ALA A 267 15.10 1.23 -13.35
CA ALA A 267 16.49 1.61 -13.53
C ALA A 267 17.35 0.98 -12.43
N ASN A 268 18.59 0.65 -12.75
CA ASN A 268 19.57 0.29 -11.72
C ASN A 268 20.13 1.57 -11.12
N GLN A 269 20.31 1.58 -9.80
CA GLN A 269 20.90 2.71 -9.09
C GLN A 269 21.96 2.23 -8.12
N LEU A 270 23.09 2.93 -8.12
CA LEU A 270 24.12 2.80 -7.10
C LEU A 270 23.72 3.63 -5.89
N PHE A 271 23.78 3.00 -4.72
CA PHE A 271 23.44 3.62 -3.45
C PHE A 271 24.56 3.38 -2.43
N VAL A 272 25.06 4.45 -1.81
CA VAL A 272 26.05 4.36 -0.75
C VAL A 272 25.32 4.04 0.56
N GLU A 273 25.54 2.84 1.09
CA GLU A 273 24.85 2.38 2.29
C GLU A 273 25.65 2.76 3.53
N SER A 274 25.06 3.63 4.38
CA SER A 274 25.68 4.04 5.64
C SER A 274 25.42 3.06 6.78
N GLU A 275 24.36 2.27 6.66
CA GLU A 275 23.94 1.26 7.64
C GLU A 275 24.39 -0.14 7.20
N THR A 276 23.90 -1.17 7.89
CA THR A 276 24.15 -2.56 7.47
C THR A 276 23.37 -2.84 6.18
N PRO A 277 24.02 -3.13 5.05
CA PRO A 277 23.33 -3.45 3.80
C PRO A 277 22.53 -4.75 3.93
N PRO A 278 21.49 -4.95 3.12
CA PRO A 278 20.80 -6.23 3.06
C PRO A 278 21.71 -7.29 2.40
N SER A 279 21.57 -8.53 2.82
CA SER A 279 22.43 -9.65 2.42
C SER A 279 22.22 -10.11 0.97
N ASP A 280 21.06 -9.79 0.41
CA ASP A 280 20.66 -10.15 -0.96
C ASP A 280 21.07 -9.11 -2.01
N ALA A 281 21.55 -7.93 -1.59
CA ALA A 281 21.98 -6.88 -2.51
C ALA A 281 23.42 -7.10 -2.99
N ARG A 282 23.67 -6.74 -4.25
CA ARG A 282 25.01 -6.81 -4.85
C ARG A 282 25.82 -5.57 -4.49
N CYS A 283 26.94 -5.75 -3.80
CA CYS A 283 27.96 -4.72 -3.65
C CYS A 283 28.73 -4.55 -4.98
N VAL A 284 28.82 -3.32 -5.49
CA VAL A 284 29.50 -3.00 -6.75
C VAL A 284 30.83 -2.30 -6.49
N ASP A 285 30.90 -1.47 -5.46
CA ASP A 285 32.10 -0.70 -5.13
C ASP A 285 32.11 -0.35 -3.63
N THR A 286 33.14 0.34 -3.18
CA THR A 286 33.25 0.92 -1.84
C THR A 286 33.68 2.38 -1.93
N THR A 287 33.13 3.23 -1.07
CA THR A 287 33.52 4.64 -0.96
C THR A 287 33.88 4.96 0.48
N TRP A 288 34.58 6.07 0.72
CA TRP A 288 34.86 6.55 2.07
C TRP A 288 33.74 7.45 2.56
N GLN A 289 33.36 7.32 3.84
CA GLN A 289 32.35 8.19 4.46
C GLN A 289 32.68 9.68 4.24
N TYR A 290 33.97 10.02 4.33
CA TYR A 290 34.51 11.32 3.93
C TYR A 290 35.51 11.12 2.79
N ALA A 291 35.06 11.34 1.56
CA ALA A 291 35.87 11.21 0.36
C ALA A 291 36.55 12.55 0.00
N ASN A 292 37.82 12.49 -0.41
CA ASN A 292 38.53 13.64 -0.98
C ASN A 292 38.10 13.88 -2.45
N LYS A 293 38.66 14.91 -3.11
CA LYS A 293 38.35 15.21 -4.52
C LYS A 293 38.70 14.08 -5.51
N SER A 294 39.60 13.16 -5.13
CA SER A 294 40.01 12.01 -5.94
C SER A 294 39.31 10.71 -5.54
N GLY A 295 38.30 10.74 -4.66
CA GLY A 295 37.56 9.57 -4.20
C GLY A 295 38.24 8.75 -3.09
N GLY A 296 39.47 9.10 -2.69
CA GLY A 296 40.21 8.46 -1.61
C GLY A 296 39.82 8.95 -0.21
N PRO A 297 40.38 8.33 0.85
CA PRO A 297 40.08 8.70 2.23
C PRO A 297 40.58 10.11 2.55
N ASP A 298 39.71 10.98 3.05
CA ASP A 298 40.16 12.21 3.70
C ASP A 298 40.72 11.90 5.10
N ARG A 299 42.04 12.08 5.23
CA ARG A 299 42.81 11.80 6.46
C ARG A 299 42.60 12.84 7.57
N ARG A 300 41.90 13.95 7.30
CA ARG A 300 41.60 14.98 8.32
C ARG A 300 40.48 14.55 9.27
N PHE A 301 39.66 13.58 8.88
CA PHE A 301 38.56 13.07 9.69
C PHE A 301 39.00 11.85 10.49
N LYS A 302 38.88 11.93 11.82
CA LYS A 302 39.06 10.78 12.72
C LYS A 302 37.88 9.81 12.53
N ASN A 303 38.14 8.51 12.44
CA ASN A 303 37.14 7.44 12.21
C ASN A 303 36.43 7.49 10.84
N ASN A 304 37.16 7.76 9.76
CA ASN A 304 36.65 7.66 8.38
C ASN A 304 36.56 6.19 7.94
N ARG A 305 35.37 5.58 8.03
CA ARG A 305 35.15 4.19 7.59
C ARG A 305 34.78 4.11 6.10
N GLN A 306 35.01 2.94 5.51
CA GLN A 306 34.50 2.62 4.19
C GLN A 306 33.01 2.25 4.27
N LEU A 307 32.25 2.71 3.26
CA LEU A 307 30.84 2.45 3.05
C LEU A 307 30.67 1.67 1.75
N PRO A 308 29.90 0.57 1.75
CA PRO A 308 29.64 -0.18 0.54
C PRO A 308 28.71 0.58 -0.40
N VAL A 309 28.98 0.48 -1.71
CA VAL A 309 28.14 0.99 -2.78
C VAL A 309 27.35 -0.19 -3.35
N MET A 310 26.07 -0.23 -3.01
CA MET A 310 25.15 -1.31 -3.36
C MET A 310 24.40 -0.99 -4.66
N MET A 311 24.10 -2.01 -5.46
CA MET A 311 23.23 -1.89 -6.63
C MET A 311 21.79 -2.24 -6.26
N TYR A 312 20.92 -1.23 -6.30
CA TYR A 312 19.48 -1.38 -6.08
C TYR A 312 18.71 -1.24 -7.39
N GLY A 313 17.54 -1.88 -7.43
CA GLY A 313 16.57 -1.72 -8.51
C GLY A 313 15.58 -0.63 -8.15
N ARG A 314 15.55 0.45 -8.91
CA ARG A 314 14.59 1.54 -8.76
C ARG A 314 13.40 1.30 -9.67
N LEU A 315 12.21 1.16 -9.08
CA LEU A 315 10.92 1.13 -9.76
C LEU A 315 10.24 2.49 -9.62
N THR A 316 9.97 3.14 -10.75
CA THR A 316 9.22 4.39 -10.82
C THR A 316 7.84 4.11 -11.40
N LEU A 317 6.80 4.31 -10.58
CA LEU A 317 5.40 4.26 -10.99
C LEU A 317 4.93 5.69 -11.25
N SER A 318 4.49 5.97 -12.49
CA SER A 318 4.00 7.28 -12.89
C SER A 318 2.67 7.21 -13.63
N SER A 319 1.89 8.29 -13.59
CA SER A 319 0.63 8.42 -14.35
C SER A 319 0.45 9.85 -14.84
N SER A 320 -0.21 10.00 -15.99
CA SER A 320 -0.60 11.30 -16.55
C SER A 320 -1.51 12.11 -15.61
N HIS A 321 -2.23 11.43 -14.72
CA HIS A 321 -3.10 12.05 -13.73
C HIS A 321 -2.36 12.50 -12.46
N GLY A 322 -1.02 12.49 -12.48
CA GLY A 322 -0.20 12.91 -11.35
C GLY A 322 0.04 11.78 -10.36
N LEU A 323 0.33 10.56 -10.82
CA LEU A 323 0.95 9.57 -9.92
C LEU A 323 2.45 9.72 -10.07
N LEU A 324 3.17 9.80 -8.95
CA LEU A 324 4.61 9.58 -8.93
C LEU A 324 4.97 8.86 -7.64
N MET A 325 5.39 7.61 -7.73
CA MET A 325 5.92 6.84 -6.60
C MET A 325 7.18 6.11 -7.02
N VAL A 326 8.22 6.26 -6.21
CA VAL A 326 9.52 5.67 -6.47
C VAL A 326 9.82 4.68 -5.34
N TRP A 327 10.20 3.47 -5.73
CA TRP A 327 10.52 2.36 -4.84
C TRP A 327 11.88 1.79 -5.19
N ASP A 328 12.74 1.62 -4.20
CA ASP A 328 14.03 0.96 -4.36
C ASP A 328 13.95 -0.45 -3.75
N PHE A 329 14.48 -1.44 -4.48
CA PHE A 329 14.53 -2.85 -4.09
C PHE A 329 16.00 -3.26 -3.93
N SER A 330 16.32 -4.01 -2.87
CA SER A 330 17.66 -4.59 -2.67
C SER A 330 18.11 -5.42 -3.88
N ARG A 331 17.15 -6.05 -4.56
CA ARG A 331 17.34 -6.89 -5.74
C ARG A 331 16.79 -6.25 -7.02
N PRO A 332 17.66 -5.91 -7.99
CA PRO A 332 17.23 -5.32 -9.27
C PRO A 332 16.34 -6.22 -10.14
N ASP A 333 16.56 -7.54 -10.08
CA ASP A 333 15.76 -8.52 -10.82
C ASP A 333 14.29 -8.56 -10.37
N VAL A 334 14.05 -8.32 -9.08
CA VAL A 334 12.69 -8.22 -8.52
C VAL A 334 11.97 -6.98 -9.04
N ALA A 335 12.65 -5.83 -9.06
CA ALA A 335 12.09 -4.60 -9.61
C ALA A 335 11.75 -4.75 -11.10
N ALA A 336 12.66 -5.35 -11.89
CA ALA A 336 12.45 -5.64 -13.31
C ALA A 336 11.25 -6.56 -13.55
N SER A 337 11.19 -7.69 -12.81
CA SER A 337 10.08 -8.65 -12.92
C SER A 337 8.73 -8.02 -12.58
N LEU A 338 8.69 -7.17 -11.55
CA LEU A 338 7.47 -6.47 -11.15
C LEU A 338 7.00 -5.49 -12.23
N ALA A 339 7.93 -4.72 -12.82
CA ALA A 339 7.59 -3.77 -13.88
C ALA A 339 7.12 -4.46 -15.16
N GLU A 340 7.77 -5.55 -15.56
CA GLU A 340 7.35 -6.35 -16.71
C GLU A 340 5.92 -6.87 -16.51
N ALA A 341 5.63 -7.39 -15.32
CA ALA A 341 4.32 -7.92 -15.01
C ALA A 341 3.24 -6.82 -14.94
N LEU A 342 3.57 -5.63 -14.45
CA LEU A 342 2.68 -4.45 -14.53
C LEU A 342 2.43 -4.01 -15.98
N ASN A 343 3.45 -4.06 -16.84
CA ASN A 343 3.31 -3.69 -18.24
C ASN A 343 2.44 -4.71 -19.02
N ARG A 344 2.44 -5.99 -18.64
CA ARG A 344 1.56 -7.02 -19.22
C ARG A 344 0.09 -6.90 -18.81
N MET A 345 -0.21 -6.17 -17.73
CA MET A 345 -1.58 -5.93 -17.25
C MET A 345 -2.29 -4.78 -17.98
N ARG A 346 -1.60 -4.05 -18.85
CA ARG A 346 -2.15 -2.97 -19.69
C ARG A 346 -2.93 -3.53 -20.87
#